data_AF-A0A2W1N265-F1
#
_entry.id   AF-A0A2W1N265-F1
#
_cell.length_a   1.000
_cell.length_b   1.000
_cell.length_c   1.000
_cell.angle_alpha   90.00
_cell.angle_beta   90.00
_cell.angle_gamma   90.00
#
_symmetry.space_group_name_H-M   'P 1'
#
loop_
_entity.id
_entity.type
_entity.pdbx_description
1 polymer ?
#
loop_
_entity_poly.entity_id
_entity_poly.type
_entity_poly.pdbx_seq_one_letter_code
_entity_poly.pdbx_strand_id
1 'polypeptide(L)'
;MLEEGNIIYFTPFYFKNGNDPAPKFFIVLKKNGSDSLLASLPTSKDKLPLSNSITDGCIEVPESGINCFMISNTKIITKCNKKFDVTTHIYGFEIDTYPVSKLEEAYAVEGVDYKVFGNMKKRIFTELINCLTNSKTVKKKHINFLNS
;
A
#
# COMPACT_ATOMS: atom_id res chain seq x y z
N MET A 1 -12.89 -8.41 3.37
CA MET A 1 -11.46 -8.28 2.98
C MET A 1 -10.85 -6.90 3.24
N LEU A 2 -11.52 -5.79 2.88
CA LEU A 2 -10.97 -4.42 2.84
C LEU A 2 -10.95 -3.72 4.21
N GLU A 3 -10.32 -4.32 5.22
CA GLU A 3 -10.14 -3.67 6.53
C GLU A 3 -8.81 -2.90 6.57
N GLU A 4 -8.78 -1.78 7.28
CA GLU A 4 -7.59 -0.94 7.40
C GLU A 4 -6.39 -1.71 7.96
N GLY A 5 -5.25 -1.53 7.32
CA GLY A 5 -4.01 -2.24 7.63
C GLY A 5 -3.95 -3.67 7.10
N ASN A 6 -5.00 -4.20 6.46
CA ASN A 6 -4.89 -5.49 5.78
C ASN A 6 -3.99 -5.37 4.56
N ILE A 7 -3.06 -6.33 4.46
CA ILE A 7 -2.27 -6.58 3.26
C ILE A 7 -2.96 -7.70 2.50
N ILE A 8 -3.34 -7.42 1.26
CA ILE A 8 -4.12 -8.30 0.40
C ILE A 8 -3.30 -8.61 -0.85
N TYR A 9 -3.27 -9.88 -1.25
CA TYR A 9 -2.66 -10.33 -2.49
C TYR A 9 -3.77 -10.74 -3.46
N PHE A 10 -3.93 -10.02 -4.57
CA PHE A 10 -4.90 -10.35 -5.62
C PHE A 10 -4.23 -11.21 -6.70
N THR A 11 -4.93 -12.22 -7.21
CA THR A 11 -4.41 -13.16 -8.21
C THR A 11 -5.48 -13.53 -9.24
N PRO A 12 -5.59 -12.81 -10.38
CA PRO A 12 -4.83 -11.61 -10.75
C PRO A 12 -5.44 -10.32 -10.19
N PHE A 13 -4.76 -9.18 -10.34
CA PHE A 13 -5.35 -7.86 -10.15
C PHE A 13 -5.67 -7.21 -11.51
N TYR A 14 -6.89 -6.70 -11.68
CA TYR A 14 -7.34 -5.98 -12.87
C TYR A 14 -7.03 -4.48 -12.78
N PHE A 15 -6.08 -4.00 -13.57
CA PHE A 15 -5.65 -2.60 -13.53
C PHE A 15 -6.62 -1.66 -14.25
N LYS A 16 -6.85 -0.47 -13.68
CA LYS A 16 -7.74 0.56 -14.27
C LYS A 16 -7.27 1.10 -15.62
N ASN A 17 -5.97 1.04 -15.89
CA ASN A 17 -5.37 1.55 -17.12
C ASN A 17 -5.44 0.56 -18.29
N GLY A 18 -6.10 -0.59 -18.10
CA GLY A 18 -6.24 -1.62 -19.13
C GLY A 18 -4.99 -2.46 -19.35
N ASN A 19 -3.98 -2.34 -18.49
CA ASN A 19 -2.84 -3.26 -18.50
C ASN A 19 -3.30 -4.69 -18.21
N ASP A 20 -2.55 -5.67 -18.72
CA ASP A 20 -2.81 -7.09 -18.49
C ASP A 20 -2.94 -7.41 -16.99
N PRO A 21 -3.95 -8.20 -16.60
CA PRO A 21 -4.13 -8.60 -15.21
C PRO A 21 -2.90 -9.34 -14.68
N ALA A 22 -2.42 -8.95 -13.51
CA ALA A 22 -1.23 -9.56 -12.92
C ALA A 22 -1.38 -9.67 -11.39
N PRO A 23 -0.78 -10.69 -10.76
CA PRO A 23 -0.77 -10.78 -9.31
C PRO A 23 -0.14 -9.55 -8.65
N LYS A 24 -0.79 -9.01 -7.62
CA LYS A 24 -0.34 -7.77 -6.99
C LYS A 24 -0.72 -7.70 -5.52
N PHE A 25 0.22 -7.22 -4.70
CA PHE A 25 -0.03 -6.89 -3.30
C PHE A 25 -0.51 -5.45 -3.15
N PHE A 26 -1.46 -5.27 -2.24
CA PHE A 26 -1.94 -3.97 -1.78
C PHE A 26 -2.04 -3.94 -0.27
N ILE A 27 -1.88 -2.76 0.30
CA ILE A 27 -2.32 -2.46 1.66
C ILE A 27 -3.54 -1.55 1.64
N VAL A 28 -4.54 -1.88 2.46
CA VAL A 28 -5.72 -1.04 2.67
C VAL A 28 -5.32 0.09 3.62
N LEU A 29 -5.22 1.30 3.09
CA LEU A 29 -4.84 2.48 3.88
C LEU A 29 -6.05 3.08 4.62
N LYS A 30 -7.20 3.10 3.96
CA LYS A 30 -8.45 3.60 4.51
C LYS A 30 -9.62 2.97 3.76
N LYS A 31 -10.74 2.74 4.44
CA LYS A 31 -12.01 2.39 3.80
C LYS A 31 -13.11 3.30 4.35
N ASN A 32 -13.95 3.81 3.47
CA ASN A 32 -15.25 4.36 3.83
C ASN A 32 -16.37 3.46 3.24
N GLY A 33 -17.63 3.87 3.34
CA GLY A 33 -18.75 3.07 2.87
C GLY A 33 -18.73 2.76 1.36
N SER A 34 -18.21 3.67 0.53
CA SER A 34 -18.24 3.55 -0.94
C SER A 34 -16.91 3.13 -1.55
N ASP A 35 -15.80 3.55 -0.95
CA ASP A 35 -14.48 3.54 -1.54
C ASP A 35 -13.42 3.06 -0.55
N SER A 36 -12.37 2.45 -1.11
CA SER A 36 -11.17 2.07 -0.37
C SER A 36 -9.94 2.70 -1.01
N LEU A 37 -9.12 3.35 -0.20
CA LEU A 37 -7.81 3.84 -0.61
C LEU A 37 -6.77 2.75 -0.40
N LEU A 38 -6.16 2.32 -1.49
CA LEU A 38 -5.16 1.26 -1.50
C LEU A 38 -3.80 1.82 -1.91
N ALA A 39 -2.73 1.30 -1.32
CA ALA A 39 -1.39 1.47 -1.85
C ALA A 39 -0.91 0.19 -2.51
N SER A 40 -0.46 0.30 -3.76
CA SER A 40 0.29 -0.75 -4.44
C SER A 40 1.59 -0.99 -3.69
N LEU A 41 1.90 -2.26 -3.42
CA LEU A 41 3.20 -2.66 -2.90
C LEU A 41 4.05 -3.14 -4.10
N PRO A 42 4.99 -2.34 -4.63
CA PRO A 42 6.09 -2.92 -5.37
C PRO A 42 6.96 -3.72 -4.39
N THR A 43 7.16 -4.98 -4.70
CA THR A 43 8.20 -5.80 -4.09
C THR A 43 9.36 -5.85 -5.08
N SER A 44 10.50 -5.22 -4.71
CA SER A 44 11.82 -5.10 -5.41
C SER A 44 12.16 -3.86 -6.24
N LYS A 45 11.22 -3.11 -6.83
CA LYS A 45 11.58 -1.95 -7.67
C LYS A 45 11.83 -0.70 -6.84
N ASP A 46 13.10 -0.36 -6.64
CA ASP A 46 13.53 0.92 -6.11
C ASP A 46 13.43 2.00 -7.19
N LYS A 47 12.69 3.06 -6.88
CA LYS A 47 12.51 4.28 -7.69
C LYS A 47 13.06 5.52 -6.99
N LEU A 48 13.79 5.35 -5.90
CA LEU A 48 14.45 6.45 -5.21
C LEU A 48 15.63 6.94 -6.07
N PRO A 49 15.83 8.26 -6.18
CA PRO A 49 16.86 8.84 -7.03
C PRO A 49 18.27 8.76 -6.44
N LEU A 50 18.41 8.35 -5.17
CA LEU A 50 19.68 8.30 -4.44
C LEU A 50 19.79 7.03 -3.60
N SER A 51 21.02 6.57 -3.37
CA SER A 51 21.31 5.55 -2.36
C SER A 51 21.08 6.14 -0.97
N ASN A 52 19.87 5.98 -0.44
CA ASN A 52 19.55 6.40 0.92
C ASN A 52 20.06 5.36 1.93
N SER A 53 20.68 5.81 3.02
CA SER A 53 21.11 4.96 4.14
C SER A 53 19.96 4.54 5.05
N ILE A 54 18.78 5.14 4.87
CA ILE A 54 17.56 4.73 5.54
C ILE A 54 17.23 3.32 5.05
N THR A 55 16.93 2.39 5.96
CA THR A 55 16.50 1.02 5.65
C THR A 55 15.04 0.75 6.03
N ASP A 56 14.48 1.62 6.88
CA ASP A 56 13.10 1.56 7.37
C ASP A 56 12.58 2.97 7.69
N GLY A 57 11.35 3.27 7.28
CA GLY A 57 10.65 4.51 7.64
C GLY A 57 10.28 5.39 6.45
N CYS A 58 9.95 6.65 6.76
CA CYS A 58 9.48 7.60 5.77
C CYS A 58 10.63 8.30 5.05
N ILE A 59 10.51 8.44 3.73
CA ILE A 59 11.42 9.15 2.85
C ILE A 59 10.58 10.14 2.05
N GLU A 60 10.91 11.42 2.15
CA GLU A 60 10.33 12.49 1.36
C GLU A 60 11.47 13.16 0.58
N VAL A 61 11.34 13.22 -0.74
CA VAL A 61 12.24 13.93 -1.66
C VAL A 61 11.39 14.87 -2.51
N PRO A 62 10.99 16.04 -1.95
CA PRO A 62 10.06 16.96 -2.62
C PRO A 62 10.58 17.44 -3.98
N GLU A 63 11.90 17.62 -4.11
CA GLU A 63 12.56 18.08 -5.34
C GLU A 63 12.34 17.10 -6.50
N SER A 64 12.19 15.81 -6.19
CA SER A 64 11.91 14.74 -7.16
C SER A 64 10.43 14.34 -7.18
N GLY A 65 9.57 15.00 -6.41
CA GLY A 65 8.15 14.65 -6.31
C GLY A 65 7.88 13.29 -5.67
N ILE A 66 8.81 12.77 -4.84
CA ILE A 66 8.74 11.42 -4.29
C ILE A 66 8.41 11.45 -2.80
N ASN A 67 7.46 10.61 -2.43
CA ASN A 67 7.20 10.15 -1.07
C ASN A 67 7.21 8.63 -1.05
N CYS A 68 7.89 8.04 -0.08
CA CYS A 68 8.03 6.61 0.06
C CYS A 68 8.09 6.20 1.53
N PHE A 69 7.29 5.21 1.93
CA PHE A 69 7.49 4.50 3.18
C PHE A 69 8.19 3.17 2.91
N MET A 70 9.39 3.01 3.44
CA MET A 70 10.23 1.84 3.20
C MET A 70 10.21 0.88 4.38
N ILE A 71 10.22 -0.41 4.07
CA ILE A 71 10.18 -1.50 5.04
C ILE A 71 11.26 -2.52 4.67
N SER A 72 12.19 -2.78 5.58
CA SER A 72 13.22 -3.81 5.39
C SER A 72 12.63 -5.22 5.45
N ASN A 73 13.25 -6.16 4.72
CA ASN A 73 12.85 -7.58 4.70
C ASN A 73 13.18 -8.36 6.00
N THR A 74 13.79 -7.71 6.99
CA THR A 74 14.02 -8.28 8.33
C THR A 74 12.92 -7.87 9.31
N LYS A 75 12.13 -6.84 9.00
CA LYS A 75 11.11 -6.29 9.90
C LYS A 75 9.82 -7.11 9.89
N ILE A 76 9.41 -7.57 11.07
CA ILE A 76 8.12 -8.24 11.26
C ILE A 76 6.99 -7.20 11.24
N ILE A 77 6.18 -7.23 10.18
CA ILE A 77 5.18 -6.20 9.91
C ILE A 77 3.75 -6.55 10.29
N THR A 78 3.38 -7.83 10.35
CA THR A 78 1.99 -8.22 10.62
C THR A 78 1.78 -8.70 12.05
N LYS A 79 0.53 -8.68 12.51
CA LYS A 79 0.11 -9.27 13.80
C LYS A 79 0.38 -10.77 13.89
N CYS A 80 0.34 -11.47 12.76
CA CYS A 80 0.68 -12.90 12.63
C CYS A 80 2.18 -13.15 12.36
N ASN A 81 3.04 -12.19 12.72
CA ASN A 81 4.49 -12.29 12.65
C ASN A 81 5.09 -12.56 11.26
N LYS A 82 4.40 -12.14 10.18
CA LYS A 82 4.94 -12.18 8.82
C LYS A 82 5.79 -10.94 8.53
N LYS A 83 6.72 -11.10 7.60
CA LYS A 83 7.59 -10.08 7.01
C LYS A 83 7.55 -10.20 5.49
N PHE A 84 7.99 -9.17 4.78
CA PHE A 84 8.21 -9.29 3.33
C PHE A 84 9.53 -10.01 3.05
N ASP A 85 9.59 -10.73 1.93
CA ASP A 85 10.82 -11.44 1.52
C ASP A 85 11.89 -10.48 0.97
N VAL A 86 11.45 -9.34 0.45
CA VAL A 86 12.30 -8.28 -0.10
C VAL A 86 11.98 -6.94 0.57
N THR A 87 12.93 -6.00 0.50
CA THR A 87 12.68 -4.62 0.92
C THR A 87 11.53 -4.06 0.10
N THR A 88 10.52 -3.55 0.79
CA THR A 88 9.27 -3.08 0.19
C THR A 88 9.19 -1.57 0.30
N HIS A 89 8.80 -0.93 -0.79
CA HIS A 89 8.65 0.51 -0.91
C HIS A 89 7.19 0.84 -1.14
N ILE A 90 6.61 1.72 -0.34
CA ILE A 90 5.22 2.17 -0.51
C ILE A 90 5.25 3.60 -1.00
N TYR A 91 5.07 3.77 -2.31
CA TYR A 91 5.16 5.09 -2.93
C TYR A 91 3.83 5.84 -2.84
N GLY A 92 3.89 7.08 -2.37
CA GLY A 92 2.73 7.98 -2.26
C GLY A 92 2.03 8.27 -3.60
N PHE A 93 2.75 8.19 -4.73
CA PHE A 93 2.16 8.37 -6.06
C PHE A 93 1.49 7.10 -6.62
N GLU A 94 1.71 5.93 -6.01
CA GLU A 94 1.09 4.65 -6.39
C GLU A 94 -0.15 4.30 -5.55
N ILE A 95 -0.63 5.24 -4.74
CA ILE A 95 -1.89 5.10 -4.00
C ILE A 95 -3.06 5.52 -4.89
N ASP A 96 -4.15 4.78 -4.81
CA ASP A 96 -5.36 5.10 -5.56
C ASP A 96 -6.62 4.58 -4.87
N THR A 97 -7.75 5.19 -5.21
CA THR A 97 -9.06 4.92 -4.61
C THR A 97 -9.86 3.98 -5.49
N TYR A 98 -10.45 2.93 -4.92
CA TYR A 98 -11.23 1.93 -5.64
C TYR A 98 -12.62 1.81 -5.04
N PRO A 99 -13.69 1.74 -5.85
CA PRO A 99 -15.03 1.47 -5.32
C PRO A 99 -15.04 0.10 -4.64
N VAL A 100 -15.54 0.07 -3.40
CA VAL A 100 -15.64 -1.14 -2.58
C VAL A 100 -16.49 -2.18 -3.31
N SER A 101 -17.62 -1.77 -3.88
CA SER A 101 -18.52 -2.66 -4.63
C SER A 101 -17.81 -3.36 -5.80
N LYS A 102 -16.99 -2.64 -6.56
CA LYS A 102 -16.24 -3.21 -7.69
C LYS A 102 -15.17 -4.20 -7.23
N LEU A 103 -14.50 -3.92 -6.11
CA LEU A 103 -13.53 -4.85 -5.55
C LEU A 103 -14.20 -6.11 -5.02
N GLU A 104 -15.34 -5.99 -4.37
CA GLU A 104 -16.10 -7.13 -3.84
C GLU A 104 -16.74 -7.97 -4.96
N GLU A 105 -17.18 -7.33 -6.05
CA GLU A 105 -17.68 -8.00 -7.25
C GLU A 105 -16.56 -8.75 -7.99
N ALA A 106 -15.40 -8.11 -8.19
CA ALA A 106 -14.30 -8.69 -8.93
C ALA A 106 -13.53 -9.78 -8.15
N TYR A 107 -13.54 -9.72 -6.81
CA TYR A 107 -12.76 -10.60 -5.94
C TYR A 107 -13.62 -11.18 -4.83
N ALA A 108 -14.55 -12.07 -5.20
CA ALA A 108 -15.55 -12.62 -4.28
C ALA A 108 -15.01 -13.77 -3.41
N VAL A 109 -14.06 -14.56 -3.92
CA VAL A 109 -13.64 -15.83 -3.30
C VAL A 109 -12.20 -15.75 -2.78
N GLU A 110 -12.04 -15.79 -1.46
CA GLU A 110 -10.72 -15.92 -0.83
C GLU A 110 -10.08 -17.28 -1.16
N GLY A 111 -8.79 -17.27 -1.48
CA GLY A 111 -8.02 -18.44 -1.94
C GLY A 111 -7.97 -18.60 -3.45
N VAL A 112 -8.93 -18.01 -4.17
CA VAL A 112 -9.01 -18.01 -5.64
C VAL A 112 -8.65 -16.63 -6.19
N ASP A 113 -9.46 -15.62 -5.87
CA ASP A 113 -9.35 -14.27 -6.43
C ASP A 113 -8.35 -13.41 -5.65
N TYR A 114 -8.27 -13.64 -4.34
CA TYR A 114 -7.36 -12.94 -3.44
C TYR A 114 -6.97 -13.81 -2.23
N LYS A 115 -5.94 -13.38 -1.51
CA LYS A 115 -5.52 -13.94 -0.21
C LYS A 115 -5.21 -12.82 0.76
N VAL A 116 -5.69 -12.92 2.00
CA VAL A 116 -5.25 -12.01 3.06
C VAL A 116 -3.86 -12.42 3.54
N PHE A 117 -2.85 -11.62 3.22
CA PHE A 117 -1.49 -11.85 3.69
C PHE A 117 -1.41 -11.68 5.21
N GLY A 118 -2.05 -10.64 5.74
CA GLY A 118 -2.19 -10.39 7.17
C GLY A 118 -2.47 -8.92 7.48
N ASN A 119 -2.82 -8.64 8.72
CA ASN A 119 -3.04 -7.27 9.19
C ASN A 119 -1.73 -6.68 9.74
N MET A 120 -1.36 -5.48 9.27
CA MET A 120 -0.17 -4.77 9.69
C MET A 120 -0.24 -4.38 11.17
N LYS A 121 0.89 -4.44 11.87
CA LYS A 121 1.00 -4.00 13.27
C LYS A 121 0.63 -2.53 13.36
N LYS A 122 -0.21 -2.19 14.34
CA LYS A 122 -0.76 -0.84 14.54
C LYS A 122 0.31 0.25 14.49
N ARG A 123 1.44 0.06 15.17
CA ARG A 123 2.56 1.03 15.18
C ARG A 123 3.09 1.32 13.76
N ILE A 124 3.41 0.27 13.00
CA ILE A 124 3.97 0.40 11.65
C ILE A 124 2.94 1.03 10.71
N PHE A 125 1.67 0.62 10.86
CA PHE A 125 0.58 1.20 10.09
C PHE A 125 0.42 2.69 10.39
N THR A 126 0.47 3.12 11.66
CA THR A 126 0.44 4.54 12.03
C THR A 126 1.64 5.31 11.46
N GLU A 127 2.85 4.74 11.50
CA GLU A 127 4.05 5.33 10.88
C GLU A 127 3.86 5.52 9.35
N LEU A 128 3.28 4.53 8.67
CA LEU A 128 2.93 4.62 7.25
C LEU A 128 1.89 5.72 6.97
N ILE A 129 0.78 5.74 7.71
CA ILE A 129 -0.26 6.77 7.51
C ILE A 129 0.33 8.17 7.73
N ASN A 130 1.10 8.36 8.79
CA ASN A 130 1.77 9.63 9.06
C ASN A 130 2.77 10.03 7.97
N CYS A 131 3.48 9.05 7.38
CA CYS A 131 4.38 9.31 6.26
C CYS A 131 3.63 9.86 5.04
N LEU A 132 2.46 9.29 4.73
CA LEU A 132 1.65 9.69 3.58
C LEU A 132 0.92 11.02 3.83
N THR A 133 0.36 11.24 5.02
CA THR A 133 -0.45 12.44 5.32
C THR A 133 0.39 13.71 5.50
N ASN A 134 1.64 13.58 5.96
CA ASN A 134 2.56 14.71 6.11
C ASN A 134 3.37 15.02 4.84
N SER A 135 3.19 14.23 3.78
CA SER A 135 3.89 14.42 2.52
C SER A 135 3.45 15.70 1.80
N LYS A 136 4.39 16.35 1.11
CA LYS A 136 4.12 17.49 0.22
C LYS A 136 3.77 17.04 -1.20
N THR A 137 4.05 15.77 -1.53
CA THR A 137 3.95 15.24 -2.89
C THR A 137 2.74 14.32 -3.09
N VAL A 138 2.22 13.72 -2.02
CA VAL A 138 0.97 12.95 -2.08
C VAL A 138 -0.20 13.86 -2.47
N LYS A 139 -1.03 13.41 -3.42
CA LYS A 139 -2.18 14.19 -3.90
C LYS A 139 -3.12 14.53 -2.74
N LYS A 140 -3.49 15.81 -2.61
CA LYS A 140 -4.34 16.33 -1.53
C LYS A 140 -5.65 15.55 -1.33
N LYS A 141 -6.27 15.08 -2.42
CA LYS A 141 -7.48 14.23 -2.34
C LYS A 141 -7.27 12.95 -1.53
N HIS A 142 -6.10 12.33 -1.62
CA HIS A 142 -5.76 11.11 -0.88
C HIS A 142 -5.41 11.43 0.57
N ILE A 143 -4.69 12.54 0.83
CA ILE A 143 -4.43 13.01 2.20
C ILE A 143 -5.75 13.27 2.94
N ASN A 144 -6.69 13.97 2.29
CA ASN A 144 -8.01 14.23 2.87
C ASN A 144 -8.79 12.94 3.14
N PHE A 145 -8.71 11.95 2.24
CA PHE A 145 -9.34 10.64 2.44
C PHE A 145 -8.75 9.89 3.64
N LEU A 146 -7.42 9.94 3.82
CA LEU A 146 -6.74 9.34 4.96
C LEU A 146 -7.16 9.97 6.30
N ASN A 147 -7.39 11.28 6.30
CA ASN A 147 -7.77 12.05 7.49
C ASN A 147 -9.28 12.04 7.79
N SER A 148 -10.10 11.46 6.91
CA SER A 148 -11.57 11.38 7.07
C SER A 148 -12.05 10.30 8.03
#